data_AF-A0A9Q5MXL8-F1
#
_entry.id   AF-A0A9Q5MXL8-F1
#
_cell.length_a   1.000
_cell.length_b   1.000
_cell.length_c   1.000
_cell.angle_alpha   90.00
_cell.angle_beta   90.00
_cell.angle_gamma   90.00
#
_symmetry.space_group_name_H-M   'P 1'
#
loop_
_entity.id
_entity.type
_entity.pdbx_description
1 polymer ?
#
loop_
_entity_poly.entity_id
_entity_poly.type
_entity_poly.pdbx_seq_one_letter_code
_entity_poly.pdbx_strand_id
1 'polypeptide(L)'
;MHLILRLIAKGDMDRALAARDEYVKLGQKIAQDGAFARAAVDALSIVDPEVRSRKFIAWWSLTPLHEFPEQVELACSRIFNHPFDIPLLMDFCVLCAKSGFARTIERSRLLPHIFRYGHPDATTAFLVKLEHEAKESCTDDSPDDWMSMRNLAIRAHLTAGRKEIARQLYDGAVANNFRIEPEILKILETNTFAEALPRADTRTWQLRSHTPKDPHRPIPALARELRILRQITITRSRPPNFERFLAEFIQAYELLGRESRAIRMLREKVFRKSTYFVRSRWAAGEQLAYSWNKKPLAVLRTYMNYFLADSILAAESRRILSHWRLRQKPSSPKRWRVDWKLSQKPVKVEWKIWPSKPCMSTAWKAVLQLSSKDEITRLYALLLRHVEQSRVAPDKLSPGIATTSDRDKADKQYYDPSSHFVAIPPVIFPDQYYFHHFVVAFASRCAPRQGFQVIKDMERLGFTPSKESYGALAGAYARSGDLRRVLRILDFIDRDTRDSPPSRTLLATYNSVLRGFMNARMYHEARIIHQLMQDRGCFKDRDKRTRTIVHKLSRYEKGKYDKQLFRLRKVVLVNGRQLIIDKNRAEWLKELE
;
A
#
# COMPACT_ATOMS: atom_id res chain seq x y z
N MET A 1 27.38 -23.51 33.16
CA MET A 1 27.09 -22.06 33.34
C MET A 1 28.28 -21.17 32.98
N HIS A 2 29.40 -21.16 33.74
CA HIS A 2 30.54 -20.26 33.50
C HIS A 2 31.18 -20.38 32.11
N LEU A 3 31.17 -21.57 31.51
CA LEU A 3 31.69 -21.77 30.15
C LEU A 3 30.86 -21.01 29.10
N ILE A 4 29.52 -21.08 29.18
CA ILE A 4 28.62 -20.43 28.23
C ILE A 4 28.74 -18.90 28.33
N LEU A 5 28.69 -18.35 29.55
CA LEU A 5 28.81 -16.90 29.77
C LEU A 5 30.19 -16.38 29.33
N ARG A 6 31.26 -17.15 29.55
CA ARG A 6 32.61 -16.80 29.09
C ARG A 6 32.74 -16.84 27.57
N LEU A 7 32.05 -17.77 26.90
CA LEU A 7 32.03 -17.85 25.43
C LEU A 7 31.22 -16.70 24.82
N ILE A 8 30.08 -16.33 25.42
CA ILE A 8 29.29 -15.15 25.03
C ILE A 8 30.13 -13.88 25.20
N ALA A 9 30.84 -13.73 26.33
CA ALA A 9 31.72 -12.59 26.57
C ALA A 9 32.89 -12.51 25.57
N LYS A 10 33.34 -13.63 25.02
CA LYS A 10 34.36 -13.71 23.97
C LYS A 10 33.79 -13.51 22.55
N GLY A 11 32.48 -13.42 22.40
CA GLY A 11 31.80 -13.30 21.10
C GLY A 11 31.69 -14.61 20.29
N ASP A 12 32.07 -15.76 20.86
CA ASP A 12 32.00 -17.06 20.20
C ASP A 12 30.63 -17.71 20.40
N MET A 13 29.65 -17.20 19.65
CA MET A 13 28.24 -17.55 19.80
C MET A 13 27.89 -18.97 19.33
N ASP A 14 28.66 -19.52 18.39
CA ASP A 14 28.43 -20.86 17.85
C ASP A 14 28.87 -21.93 18.84
N ARG A 15 30.06 -21.78 19.44
CA ARG A 15 30.50 -22.68 20.51
C ARG A 15 29.64 -22.55 21.76
N ALA A 16 29.18 -21.33 22.08
CA ALA A 16 28.25 -21.12 23.17
C ALA A 16 26.91 -21.88 22.96
N LEU A 17 26.39 -21.89 21.72
CA LEU A 17 25.17 -22.61 21.38
C LEU A 17 25.38 -24.12 21.39
N ALA A 18 26.51 -24.62 20.87
CA ALA A 18 26.85 -26.04 20.94
C ALA A 18 26.95 -26.53 22.40
N ALA A 19 27.65 -25.77 23.25
CA ALA A 19 27.74 -26.06 24.67
C ALA A 19 26.34 -26.08 25.32
N ARG A 20 25.49 -25.10 25.02
CA ARG A 20 24.08 -25.09 25.49
C ARG A 20 23.35 -26.36 25.08
N ASP A 21 23.41 -26.74 23.80
CA ASP A 21 22.71 -27.91 23.27
C ASP A 21 23.21 -29.20 23.94
N GLU A 22 24.50 -29.31 24.27
CA GLU A 22 25.06 -30.40 25.08
C GLU A 22 24.54 -30.39 26.52
N TYR A 23 24.54 -29.25 27.20
CA TYR A 23 24.00 -29.11 28.55
C TYR A 23 22.51 -29.50 28.62
N VAL A 24 21.72 -29.13 27.60
CA VAL A 24 20.30 -29.51 27.48
C VAL A 24 20.17 -31.02 27.25
N LYS A 25 20.98 -31.63 26.38
CA LYS A 25 21.01 -33.09 26.18
C LYS A 25 21.35 -33.85 27.45
N LEU A 26 22.21 -33.29 28.29
CA LEU A 26 22.61 -33.84 29.60
C LEU A 26 21.57 -33.58 30.71
N GLY A 27 20.44 -32.93 30.40
CA GLY A 27 19.37 -32.66 31.37
C GLY A 27 19.74 -31.65 32.47
N GLN A 28 20.83 -30.90 32.31
CA GLN A 28 21.27 -29.94 33.31
C GLN A 28 20.46 -28.63 33.22
N LYS A 29 19.91 -28.17 34.35
CA LYS A 29 19.22 -26.89 34.44
C LYS A 29 20.24 -25.74 34.28
N ILE A 30 20.08 -24.96 33.22
CA ILE A 30 20.88 -23.75 32.97
C ILE A 30 20.26 -22.61 33.77
N ALA A 31 21.03 -21.97 34.65
CA ALA A 31 20.60 -20.78 35.39
C ALA A 31 20.31 -19.62 34.44
N GLN A 32 19.29 -18.82 34.78
CA GLN A 32 18.86 -17.68 33.97
C GLN A 32 19.81 -16.49 34.19
N ASP A 33 20.18 -15.78 33.12
CA ASP A 33 21.08 -14.61 33.16
C ASP A 33 20.67 -13.58 32.08
N GLY A 34 20.75 -12.28 32.40
CA GLY A 34 20.49 -11.19 31.46
C GLY A 34 21.48 -11.10 30.29
N ALA A 35 22.65 -11.74 30.36
CA ALA A 35 23.56 -11.90 29.23
C ALA A 35 22.93 -12.66 28.06
N PHE A 36 22.01 -13.59 28.33
CA PHE A 36 21.29 -14.32 27.28
C PHE A 36 20.31 -13.42 26.52
N ALA A 37 19.71 -12.43 27.17
CA ALA A 37 18.84 -11.44 26.52
C ALA A 37 19.60 -10.67 25.43
N ARG A 38 20.80 -10.19 25.76
CA ARG A 38 21.68 -9.47 24.83
C ARG A 38 22.12 -10.36 23.66
N ALA A 39 22.56 -11.57 23.98
CA ALA A 39 22.92 -12.59 22.99
C ALA A 39 21.77 -12.91 22.01
N ALA A 40 20.54 -13.03 22.51
CA ALA A 40 19.36 -13.22 21.69
C ALA A 40 19.12 -12.00 20.77
N VAL A 41 19.10 -10.80 21.34
CA VAL A 41 18.85 -9.54 20.61
C VAL A 41 19.92 -9.27 19.53
N ASP A 42 21.15 -9.75 19.73
CA ASP A 42 22.21 -9.69 18.73
C ASP A 42 22.07 -10.75 17.63
N ALA A 43 21.56 -11.95 17.96
CA ALA A 43 21.24 -12.99 16.99
C ALA A 43 20.21 -12.52 15.93
N LEU A 44 19.36 -11.55 16.25
CA LEU A 44 18.44 -10.93 15.27
C LEU A 44 19.16 -10.22 14.10
N SER A 45 20.46 -9.97 14.19
CA SER A 45 21.23 -9.36 13.10
C SER A 45 21.65 -10.37 12.01
N ILE A 46 21.42 -11.66 12.23
CA ILE A 46 21.76 -12.74 11.29
C ILE A 46 20.84 -12.69 10.06
N VAL A 47 21.44 -12.85 8.88
CA VAL A 47 20.76 -12.76 7.57
C VAL A 47 19.81 -13.95 7.36
N ASP A 48 20.29 -15.16 7.64
CA ASP A 48 19.54 -16.42 7.47
C ASP A 48 18.39 -16.53 8.49
N PRO A 49 17.11 -16.61 8.04
CA PRO A 49 15.96 -16.72 8.92
C PRO A 49 15.94 -17.93 9.84
N GLU A 50 16.35 -19.11 9.37
CA GLU A 50 16.25 -20.34 10.16
C GLU A 50 17.28 -20.32 11.29
N VAL A 51 18.52 -19.95 10.95
CA VAL A 51 19.62 -19.82 11.92
C VAL A 51 19.34 -18.68 12.90
N ARG A 52 18.81 -17.54 12.42
CA ARG A 52 18.39 -16.41 13.27
C ARG A 52 17.35 -16.86 14.29
N SER A 53 16.29 -17.51 13.84
CA SER A 53 15.17 -17.91 14.70
C SER A 53 15.61 -18.93 15.73
N ARG A 54 16.35 -19.96 15.32
CA ARG A 54 16.89 -20.98 16.22
C ARG A 54 17.78 -20.37 17.30
N LYS A 55 18.74 -19.50 16.91
CA LYS A 55 19.65 -18.84 17.86
C LYS A 55 18.90 -17.90 18.80
N PHE A 56 17.97 -17.11 18.27
CA PHE A 56 17.18 -16.19 19.07
C PHE A 56 16.37 -16.93 20.13
N ILE A 57 15.57 -17.92 19.73
CA ILE A 57 14.72 -18.70 20.64
C ILE A 57 15.57 -19.46 21.68
N ALA A 58 16.70 -20.01 21.24
CA ALA A 58 17.63 -20.71 22.12
C ALA A 58 18.08 -19.84 23.30
N TRP A 59 18.52 -18.61 23.03
CA TRP A 59 18.97 -17.70 24.07
C TRP A 59 17.81 -17.05 24.84
N TRP A 60 16.73 -16.70 24.15
CA TRP A 60 15.57 -16.05 24.75
C TRP A 60 14.88 -16.95 25.78
N SER A 61 14.79 -18.27 25.52
CA SER A 61 14.23 -19.25 26.46
C SER A 61 14.94 -19.36 27.81
N LEU A 62 16.20 -18.89 27.89
CA LEU A 62 17.02 -18.93 29.10
C LEU A 62 17.05 -17.58 29.84
N THR A 63 16.30 -16.59 29.37
CA THR A 63 16.35 -15.23 29.91
C THR A 63 15.36 -15.06 31.08
N PRO A 64 15.78 -14.51 32.24
CA PRO A 64 14.87 -14.17 33.32
C PRO A 64 14.12 -12.88 32.96
N LEU A 65 12.99 -12.99 32.27
CA LEU A 65 12.29 -11.80 31.75
C LEU A 65 11.71 -10.90 32.87
N HIS A 66 11.39 -11.48 34.03
CA HIS A 66 10.87 -10.74 35.19
C HIS A 66 11.88 -9.74 35.77
N GLU A 67 13.17 -10.01 35.66
CA GLU A 67 14.24 -9.12 36.14
C GLU A 67 14.58 -7.99 35.14
N PHE A 68 14.25 -8.17 33.85
CA PHE A 68 14.69 -7.27 32.77
C PHE A 68 13.57 -6.91 31.77
N PRO A 69 12.51 -6.18 32.20
CA PRO A 69 11.39 -5.81 31.33
C PRO A 69 11.82 -4.92 30.14
N GLU A 70 12.86 -4.10 30.30
CA GLU A 70 13.40 -3.24 29.23
C GLU A 70 13.93 -4.06 28.03
N GLN A 71 14.42 -5.27 28.27
CA GLN A 71 14.93 -6.15 27.21
C GLN A 71 13.80 -6.66 26.32
N VAL A 72 12.58 -6.83 26.87
CA VAL A 72 11.39 -7.22 26.08
C VAL A 72 11.03 -6.11 25.09
N GLU A 73 11.06 -4.85 25.52
CA GLU A 73 10.80 -3.70 24.64
C GLU A 73 11.88 -3.56 23.56
N LEU A 74 13.15 -3.75 23.93
CA LEU A 74 14.27 -3.73 22.99
C LEU A 74 14.16 -4.87 21.96
N ALA A 75 13.88 -6.10 22.41
CA ALA A 75 13.69 -7.25 21.54
C ALA A 75 12.50 -7.04 20.61
N CYS A 76 11.37 -6.54 21.12
CA CYS A 76 10.24 -6.11 20.29
C CYS A 76 10.72 -5.14 19.20
N SER A 77 11.47 -4.08 19.54
CA SER A 77 11.92 -3.11 18.54
C SER A 77 12.80 -3.72 17.44
N ARG A 78 13.65 -4.71 17.77
CA ARG A 78 14.57 -5.34 16.80
C ARG A 78 13.92 -6.44 15.97
N ILE A 79 13.02 -7.23 16.53
CA ILE A 79 12.39 -8.38 15.84
C ILE A 79 11.59 -7.90 14.62
N PHE A 80 11.02 -6.69 14.69
CA PHE A 80 10.30 -6.06 13.58
C PHE A 80 11.17 -5.55 12.43
N ASN A 81 12.50 -5.62 12.54
CA ASN A 81 13.35 -5.50 11.35
C ASN A 81 13.11 -6.66 10.37
N HIS A 82 12.57 -7.78 10.87
CA HIS A 82 12.20 -8.98 10.12
C HIS A 82 10.70 -9.27 10.24
N PRO A 83 9.82 -8.38 9.74
CA PRO A 83 8.37 -8.46 9.99
C PRO A 83 7.70 -9.70 9.37
N PHE A 84 8.34 -10.32 8.37
CA PHE A 84 7.80 -11.48 7.68
C PHE A 84 8.31 -12.82 8.23
N ASP A 85 9.06 -12.81 9.33
CA ASP A 85 9.47 -14.04 10.02
C ASP A 85 8.39 -14.45 11.03
N ILE A 86 7.22 -14.86 10.51
CA ILE A 86 6.03 -15.11 11.35
C ILE A 86 6.28 -16.19 12.42
N PRO A 87 6.95 -17.32 12.15
CA PRO A 87 7.29 -18.30 13.18
C PRO A 87 8.08 -17.70 14.35
N LEU A 88 9.12 -16.91 14.05
CA LEU A 88 9.91 -16.21 15.06
C LEU A 88 9.05 -15.28 15.94
N LEU A 89 8.12 -14.55 15.33
CA LEU A 89 7.21 -13.67 16.07
C LEU A 89 6.26 -14.48 16.96
N MET A 90 5.73 -15.60 16.47
CA MET A 90 4.85 -16.49 17.23
C MET A 90 5.59 -17.09 18.44
N ASP A 91 6.78 -17.66 18.22
CA ASP A 91 7.60 -18.27 19.28
C ASP A 91 8.00 -17.23 20.34
N PHE A 92 8.39 -16.02 19.91
CA PHE A 92 8.68 -14.91 20.82
C PHE A 92 7.48 -14.55 21.70
N CYS A 93 6.28 -14.48 21.12
CA CYS A 93 5.06 -14.20 21.87
C CYS A 93 4.74 -15.31 22.89
N VAL A 94 4.87 -16.58 22.51
CA VAL A 94 4.64 -17.71 23.43
C VAL A 94 5.64 -17.69 24.60
N LEU A 95 6.93 -17.47 24.34
CA LEU A 95 7.96 -17.40 25.38
C LEU A 95 7.74 -16.23 26.35
N CYS A 96 7.34 -15.07 25.83
CA CYS A 96 7.03 -13.92 26.66
C CYS A 96 5.74 -14.15 27.49
N ALA A 97 4.73 -14.84 26.94
CA ALA A 97 3.52 -15.21 27.68
C ALA A 97 3.83 -16.18 28.83
N LYS A 98 4.62 -17.23 28.58
CA LYS A 98 5.09 -18.18 29.60
C LYS A 98 5.79 -17.49 30.78
N SER A 99 6.45 -16.37 30.52
CA SER A 99 7.18 -15.59 31.53
C SER A 99 6.32 -14.51 32.21
N GLY A 100 5.01 -14.48 31.98
CA GLY A 100 4.07 -13.54 32.60
C GLY A 100 3.90 -12.19 31.87
N PHE A 101 4.47 -12.02 30.67
CA PHE A 101 4.39 -10.76 29.91
C PHE A 101 3.24 -10.73 28.88
N ALA A 102 2.22 -11.57 29.03
CA ALA A 102 1.10 -11.68 28.10
C ALA A 102 0.40 -10.33 27.83
N ARG A 103 0.13 -9.52 28.86
CA ARG A 103 -0.49 -8.18 28.72
C ARG A 103 0.35 -7.20 27.90
N THR A 104 1.67 -7.26 28.01
CA THR A 104 2.58 -6.41 27.23
C THR A 104 2.52 -6.77 25.75
N ILE A 105 2.43 -8.07 25.44
CA ILE A 105 2.30 -8.57 24.07
C ILE A 105 0.94 -8.23 23.49
N GLU A 106 -0.13 -8.34 24.27
CA GLU A 106 -1.48 -7.98 23.84
C GLU A 106 -1.58 -6.50 23.44
N ARG A 107 -0.97 -5.61 24.22
CA ARG A 107 -0.85 -4.17 23.90
C ARG A 107 0.10 -3.89 22.74
N SER A 108 0.92 -4.86 22.36
CA SER A 108 1.88 -4.74 21.27
C SER A 108 1.22 -4.91 19.90
N ARG A 109 1.96 -4.55 18.85
CA ARG A 109 1.51 -4.75 17.45
C ARG A 109 1.84 -6.13 16.89
N LEU A 110 2.43 -7.02 17.68
CA LEU A 110 2.84 -8.36 17.24
C LEU A 110 1.63 -9.21 16.86
N LEU A 111 0.66 -9.33 17.76
CA LEU A 111 -0.50 -10.20 17.54
C LEU A 111 -1.28 -9.84 16.27
N PRO A 112 -1.71 -8.58 16.04
CA PRO A 112 -2.43 -8.26 14.81
C PRO A 112 -1.57 -8.43 13.56
N HIS A 113 -0.24 -8.29 13.66
CA HIS A 113 0.67 -8.52 12.55
C HIS A 113 0.75 -10.00 12.19
N ILE A 114 0.95 -10.87 13.18
CA ILE A 114 0.98 -12.33 13.06
C ILE A 114 -0.33 -12.81 12.42
N PHE A 115 -1.47 -12.46 13.01
CA PHE A 115 -2.78 -12.86 12.46
C PHE A 115 -2.96 -12.38 11.03
N ARG A 116 -2.50 -11.17 10.70
CA ARG A 116 -2.69 -10.56 9.37
C ARG A 116 -1.86 -11.20 8.26
N TYR A 117 -0.65 -11.66 8.54
CA TYR A 117 0.30 -12.17 7.54
C TYR A 117 0.61 -13.67 7.67
N GLY A 118 0.25 -14.30 8.79
CA GLY A 118 0.42 -15.73 9.02
C GLY A 118 -0.69 -16.59 8.40
N HIS A 119 -0.37 -17.88 8.22
CA HIS A 119 -1.32 -18.87 7.75
C HIS A 119 -2.46 -19.05 8.78
N PRO A 120 -3.76 -19.01 8.37
CA PRO A 120 -4.90 -19.05 9.27
C PRO A 120 -4.87 -20.18 10.29
N ASP A 121 -4.59 -21.40 9.84
CA ASP A 121 -4.53 -22.57 10.72
C ASP A 121 -3.42 -22.44 11.76
N ALA A 122 -2.22 -22.06 11.33
CA ALA A 122 -1.07 -21.86 12.21
C ALA A 122 -1.31 -20.72 13.21
N THR A 123 -1.92 -19.61 12.77
CA THR A 123 -2.24 -18.49 13.65
C THR A 123 -3.35 -18.83 14.64
N THR A 124 -4.29 -19.71 14.25
CA THR A 124 -5.34 -20.20 15.15
C THR A 124 -4.76 -21.16 16.19
N ALA A 125 -3.86 -22.05 15.79
CA ALA A 125 -3.13 -22.93 16.70
C ALA A 125 -2.26 -22.12 17.68
N PHE A 126 -1.56 -21.10 17.16
CA PHE A 126 -0.80 -20.14 17.96
C PHE A 126 -1.67 -19.46 19.01
N LEU A 127 -2.88 -19.02 18.67
CA LEU A 127 -3.80 -18.39 19.60
C LEU A 127 -4.16 -19.33 20.76
N VAL A 128 -4.50 -20.60 20.48
CA VAL A 128 -4.80 -21.60 21.51
C VAL A 128 -3.59 -21.82 22.44
N LYS A 129 -2.39 -21.95 21.87
CA LYS A 129 -1.15 -22.12 22.64
C LYS A 129 -0.83 -20.90 23.51
N LEU A 130 -0.98 -19.70 22.95
CA LEU A 130 -0.76 -18.44 23.65
C LEU A 130 -1.73 -18.29 24.82
N GLU A 131 -3.01 -18.61 24.62
CA GLU A 131 -4.04 -18.60 25.67
C GLU A 131 -3.70 -19.57 26.80
N HIS A 132 -3.24 -20.78 26.48
CA HIS A 132 -2.84 -21.77 27.49
C HIS A 132 -1.67 -21.28 28.36
N GLU A 133 -0.57 -20.89 27.72
CA GLU A 133 0.65 -20.45 28.45
C GLU A 133 0.39 -19.17 29.24
N ALA A 134 -0.45 -18.28 28.72
CA ALA A 134 -0.83 -17.08 29.44
C ALA A 134 -1.71 -17.39 30.66
N LYS A 135 -2.67 -18.33 30.56
CA LYS A 135 -3.48 -18.81 31.70
C LYS A 135 -2.63 -19.44 32.79
N GLU A 136 -1.64 -20.26 32.43
CA GLU A 136 -0.74 -20.89 33.40
C GLU A 136 0.15 -19.86 34.11
N SER A 137 0.48 -18.75 33.45
CA SER A 137 1.36 -17.70 34.00
C SER A 137 0.64 -16.62 34.81
N CYS A 138 -0.67 -16.46 34.64
CA CYS A 138 -1.46 -15.43 35.32
C CYS A 138 -2.08 -15.97 36.61
N THR A 139 -1.79 -15.31 37.74
CA THR A 139 -2.39 -15.62 39.05
C THR A 139 -3.77 -14.99 39.26
N ASP A 140 -4.15 -14.02 38.42
CA ASP A 140 -5.46 -13.36 38.45
C ASP A 140 -6.40 -14.00 37.42
N ASP A 141 -7.47 -14.65 37.89
CA ASP A 141 -8.56 -15.27 37.12
C ASP A 141 -9.47 -14.24 36.39
N SER A 142 -8.93 -13.12 35.92
CA SER A 142 -9.71 -12.14 35.16
C SER A 142 -10.09 -12.71 33.78
N PRO A 143 -11.39 -12.95 33.51
CA PRO A 143 -11.84 -13.51 32.23
C PRO A 143 -11.65 -12.54 31.04
N ASP A 144 -11.46 -11.25 31.32
CA ASP A 144 -11.49 -10.17 30.33
C ASP A 144 -10.24 -10.13 29.42
N ASP A 145 -9.08 -10.62 29.90
CA ASP A 145 -7.82 -10.55 29.16
C ASP A 145 -7.83 -11.52 27.93
N TRP A 146 -8.45 -12.70 28.06
CA TRP A 146 -8.56 -13.70 26.98
C TRP A 146 -9.53 -13.27 25.88
N MET A 147 -10.60 -12.57 26.28
CA MET A 147 -11.59 -12.03 25.35
C MET A 147 -10.94 -11.01 24.41
N SER A 148 -10.00 -10.21 24.92
CA SER A 148 -9.29 -9.22 24.12
C SER A 148 -8.42 -9.86 23.02
N MET A 149 -7.70 -10.95 23.31
CA MET A 149 -6.86 -11.65 22.32
C MET A 149 -7.68 -12.25 21.18
N ARG A 150 -8.81 -12.91 21.49
CA ARG A 150 -9.73 -13.45 20.47
C ARG A 150 -10.39 -12.34 19.64
N ASN A 151 -10.85 -11.27 20.29
CA ASN A 151 -11.38 -10.09 19.62
C ASN A 151 -10.35 -9.50 18.64
N LEU A 152 -9.08 -9.42 19.06
CA LEU A 152 -7.98 -8.91 18.25
C LEU A 152 -7.69 -9.80 17.04
N ALA A 153 -7.70 -11.13 17.22
CA ALA A 153 -7.52 -12.10 16.15
C ALA A 153 -8.63 -11.98 15.10
N ILE A 154 -9.90 -11.99 15.52
CA ILE A 154 -11.06 -11.87 14.61
C ILE A 154 -10.98 -10.55 13.83
N ARG A 155 -10.70 -9.43 14.52
CA ARG A 155 -10.50 -8.12 13.87
C ARG A 155 -9.34 -8.12 12.89
N ALA A 156 -8.22 -8.77 13.22
CA ALA A 156 -7.07 -8.87 12.33
C ALA A 156 -7.41 -9.65 11.05
N HIS A 157 -8.14 -10.77 11.15
CA HIS A 157 -8.65 -11.52 9.98
C HIS A 157 -9.64 -10.70 9.15
N LEU A 158 -10.54 -9.94 9.78
CA LEU A 158 -11.46 -9.02 9.09
C LEU A 158 -10.75 -7.90 8.35
N THR A 159 -9.74 -7.26 8.96
CA THR A 159 -8.92 -6.24 8.27
C THR A 159 -8.03 -6.83 7.18
N ALA A 160 -7.72 -8.13 7.28
CA ALA A 160 -7.07 -8.90 6.24
C ALA A 160 -8.06 -9.45 5.21
N GLY A 161 -9.37 -9.18 5.38
CA GLY A 161 -10.51 -9.54 4.53
C GLY A 161 -10.81 -11.03 4.39
N ARG A 162 -10.31 -11.84 5.32
CA ARG A 162 -10.65 -13.27 5.45
C ARG A 162 -11.92 -13.40 6.29
N LYS A 163 -13.08 -13.16 5.70
CA LYS A 163 -14.36 -13.09 6.43
C LYS A 163 -14.82 -14.45 6.93
N GLU A 164 -14.67 -15.46 6.09
CA GLU A 164 -15.13 -16.83 6.36
C GLU A 164 -14.34 -17.41 7.54
N ILE A 165 -13.03 -17.19 7.57
CA ILE A 165 -12.17 -17.52 8.72
C ILE A 165 -12.58 -16.71 9.95
N ALA A 166 -12.79 -15.39 9.82
CA ALA A 166 -13.22 -14.57 10.95
C ALA A 166 -14.57 -15.03 11.53
N ARG A 167 -15.49 -15.50 10.68
CA ARG A 167 -16.78 -16.09 11.08
C ARG A 167 -16.57 -17.43 11.79
N GLN A 168 -15.73 -18.32 11.26
CA GLN A 168 -15.42 -19.60 11.92
C GLN A 168 -14.76 -19.40 13.28
N LEU A 169 -13.86 -18.43 13.42
CA LEU A 169 -13.27 -18.06 14.72
C LEU A 169 -14.30 -17.47 15.68
N TYR A 170 -15.24 -16.68 15.17
CA TYR A 170 -16.36 -16.16 15.96
C TYR A 170 -17.24 -17.31 16.47
N ASP A 171 -17.70 -18.19 15.58
CA ASP A 171 -18.55 -19.33 15.91
C ASP A 171 -17.84 -20.28 16.89
N GLY A 172 -16.55 -20.53 16.68
CA GLY A 172 -15.72 -21.36 17.56
C GLY A 172 -15.50 -20.73 18.94
N ALA A 173 -15.43 -19.40 19.03
CA ALA A 173 -15.34 -18.70 20.30
C ALA A 173 -16.69 -18.69 21.05
N VAL A 174 -17.82 -18.54 20.35
CA VAL A 174 -19.16 -18.67 20.94
C VAL A 174 -19.40 -20.09 21.46
N ALA A 175 -19.02 -21.12 20.69
CA ALA A 175 -19.13 -22.52 21.11
C ALA A 175 -18.34 -22.84 22.39
N ASN A 176 -17.23 -22.13 22.61
CA ASN A 176 -16.42 -22.24 23.82
C ASN A 176 -16.85 -21.27 24.95
N ASN A 177 -18.06 -20.69 24.87
CA ASN A 177 -18.64 -19.75 25.83
C ASN A 177 -17.85 -18.44 26.05
N PHE A 178 -17.06 -18.00 25.07
CA PHE A 178 -16.39 -16.70 25.14
C PHE A 178 -17.34 -15.56 24.73
N ARG A 179 -17.30 -14.43 25.46
CA ARG A 179 -18.03 -13.21 25.11
C ARG A 179 -17.23 -12.40 24.09
N ILE A 180 -17.80 -12.18 22.91
CA ILE A 180 -17.19 -11.42 21.82
C ILE A 180 -17.84 -10.04 21.74
N GLU A 181 -17.07 -9.02 21.38
CA GLU A 181 -17.56 -7.65 21.30
C GLU A 181 -18.67 -7.50 20.22
N PRO A 182 -19.82 -6.87 20.53
CA PRO A 182 -20.96 -6.80 19.61
C PRO A 182 -20.67 -6.00 18.33
N GLU A 183 -19.68 -5.09 18.36
CA GLU A 183 -19.26 -4.35 17.16
C GLU A 183 -18.65 -5.28 16.09
N ILE A 184 -18.02 -6.40 16.50
CA ILE A 184 -17.45 -7.40 15.57
C ILE A 184 -18.56 -8.10 14.79
N LEU A 185 -19.67 -8.46 15.44
CA LEU A 185 -20.84 -9.05 14.79
C LEU A 185 -21.42 -8.08 13.74
N LYS A 186 -21.57 -6.80 14.11
CA LYS A 186 -22.03 -5.77 13.17
C LYS A 186 -21.11 -5.61 11.96
N ILE A 187 -19.79 -5.75 12.14
CA ILE A 187 -18.83 -5.68 11.02
C ILE A 187 -18.93 -6.92 10.13
N LEU A 188 -19.11 -8.11 10.72
CA LEU A 188 -19.32 -9.38 10.00
C LEU A 188 -20.59 -9.34 9.12
N GLU A 189 -21.64 -8.67 9.58
CA GLU A 189 -22.91 -8.52 8.85
C GLU A 189 -22.86 -7.41 7.78
N THR A 190 -22.26 -6.25 8.09
CA THR A 190 -22.32 -5.07 7.21
C THR A 190 -21.28 -5.05 6.09
N ASN A 191 -20.35 -6.00 6.03
CA ASN A 191 -19.27 -6.04 5.01
C ASN A 191 -18.40 -4.77 4.94
N THR A 192 -18.40 -3.91 5.97
CA THR A 192 -17.64 -2.67 5.99
C THR A 192 -16.24 -2.87 6.57
N PHE A 193 -15.30 -3.30 5.73
CA PHE A 193 -13.91 -3.61 6.11
C PHE A 193 -13.08 -2.44 6.65
N ALA A 194 -13.55 -1.20 6.48
CA ALA A 194 -12.73 0.00 6.59
C ALA A 194 -12.37 0.39 8.05
N GLU A 195 -13.01 -0.19 9.06
CA GLU A 195 -12.95 0.29 10.46
C GLU A 195 -12.91 -0.83 11.51
N ALA A 196 -12.38 -2.03 11.22
CA ALA A 196 -12.40 -3.15 12.16
C ALA A 196 -11.37 -3.07 13.32
N LEU A 197 -10.48 -2.07 13.35
CA LEU A 197 -9.61 -1.78 14.50
C LEU A 197 -10.19 -0.59 15.29
N PRO A 198 -9.97 -0.51 16.62
CA PRO A 198 -10.71 0.36 17.52
C PRO A 198 -10.86 1.78 16.99
N ARG A 199 -12.11 2.27 16.96
CA ARG A 199 -12.42 3.65 16.62
C ARG A 199 -11.78 4.56 17.66
N ALA A 200 -10.73 5.28 17.28
CA ALA A 200 -10.33 6.45 18.04
C ALA A 200 -11.47 7.47 17.96
N ASP A 201 -12.09 7.75 19.11
CA ASP A 201 -13.18 8.70 19.34
C ASP A 201 -13.35 9.71 18.20
N THR A 202 -14.32 9.43 17.33
CA THR A 202 -14.77 10.40 16.33
C THR A 202 -15.63 11.43 17.04
N ARG A 203 -15.00 12.41 17.70
CA ARG A 203 -15.66 13.70 17.89
C ARG A 203 -16.08 14.17 16.50
N THR A 204 -17.38 14.38 16.33
CA THR A 204 -18.02 14.73 15.06
C THR A 204 -17.38 16.00 14.51
N TRP A 205 -16.52 15.84 13.50
CA TRP A 205 -16.01 16.96 12.73
C TRP A 205 -17.18 17.55 11.95
N GLN A 206 -17.71 18.70 12.39
CA GLN A 206 -18.65 19.50 11.60
C GLN A 206 -17.88 20.26 10.49
N LEU A 207 -17.17 19.55 9.62
CA LEU A 207 -16.61 20.16 8.42
C LEU A 207 -17.65 20.07 7.30
N ARG A 208 -18.19 21.22 6.88
CA ARG A 208 -19.03 21.33 5.67
C ARG A 208 -18.32 20.63 4.51
N SER A 209 -19.08 19.85 3.75
CA SER A 209 -18.68 19.11 2.54
C SER A 209 -17.52 19.79 1.81
N HIS A 210 -16.36 19.12 1.76
CA HIS A 210 -15.17 19.65 1.13
C HIS A 210 -15.39 19.78 -0.39
N THR A 211 -15.59 21.00 -0.87
CA THR A 211 -15.53 21.31 -2.31
C THR A 211 -14.07 21.42 -2.74
N PRO A 212 -13.66 20.92 -3.93
CA PRO A 212 -12.30 21.09 -4.42
C PRO A 212 -11.98 22.58 -4.55
N LYS A 213 -10.97 23.07 -3.83
CA LYS A 213 -10.64 24.51 -3.83
C LYS A 213 -9.62 24.86 -4.90
N ASP A 214 -9.66 26.12 -5.35
CA ASP A 214 -8.66 26.69 -6.25
C ASP A 214 -7.23 26.48 -5.70
N PRO A 215 -6.25 26.06 -6.53
CA PRO A 215 -4.84 26.03 -6.15
C PRO A 215 -4.30 27.39 -5.67
N HIS A 216 -4.81 28.51 -6.18
CA HIS A 216 -4.39 29.86 -5.83
C HIS A 216 -5.25 30.46 -4.70
N ARG A 217 -5.25 29.78 -3.55
CA ARG A 217 -6.01 30.23 -2.36
C ARG A 217 -5.36 31.46 -1.70
N PRO A 218 -6.18 32.40 -1.17
CA PRO A 218 -5.66 33.54 -0.43
C PRO A 218 -5.09 33.12 0.93
N ILE A 219 -4.11 33.87 1.44
CA ILE A 219 -3.36 33.57 2.68
C ILE A 219 -4.28 33.32 3.91
N PRO A 220 -5.36 34.09 4.14
CA PRO A 220 -6.25 33.87 5.29
C PRO A 220 -6.94 32.50 5.27
N ALA A 221 -7.27 31.99 4.07
CA ALA A 221 -7.87 30.66 3.92
C ALA A 221 -6.89 29.56 4.32
N LEU A 222 -5.62 29.69 3.90
CA LEU A 222 -4.57 28.74 4.26
C LEU A 222 -4.22 28.80 5.76
N ALA A 223 -4.26 29.98 6.38
CA ALA A 223 -4.07 30.10 7.83
C ALA A 223 -5.18 29.38 8.63
N ARG A 224 -6.43 29.43 8.16
CA ARG A 224 -7.53 28.64 8.73
C ARG A 224 -7.32 27.13 8.54
N GLU A 225 -6.89 26.70 7.35
CA GLU A 225 -6.60 25.28 7.08
C GLU A 225 -5.43 24.76 7.93
N LEU A 226 -4.39 25.57 8.13
CA LEU A 226 -3.28 25.24 9.02
C LEU A 226 -3.73 25.08 10.48
N ARG A 227 -4.69 25.89 10.94
CA ARG A 227 -5.30 25.72 12.27
C ARG A 227 -6.03 24.37 12.39
N ILE A 228 -6.77 23.97 11.35
CA ILE A 228 -7.42 22.65 11.29
C ILE A 228 -6.36 21.53 11.35
N LEU A 229 -5.28 21.64 10.57
CA LEU A 229 -4.19 20.66 10.58
C LEU A 229 -3.49 20.59 11.95
N ARG A 230 -3.32 21.72 12.64
CA ARG A 230 -2.79 21.76 14.00
C ARG A 230 -3.77 21.08 14.98
N GLN A 231 -5.07 21.26 14.81
CA GLN A 231 -6.07 20.67 15.69
C GLN A 231 -5.99 19.13 15.72
N ILE A 232 -5.62 18.49 14.61
CA ILE A 232 -5.40 17.03 14.54
C ILE A 232 -4.32 16.55 15.53
N THR A 233 -3.29 17.36 15.75
CA THR A 233 -2.23 17.01 16.73
C THR A 233 -2.74 17.05 18.17
N ILE A 234 -3.83 17.80 18.43
CA ILE A 234 -4.45 17.96 19.74
C ILE A 234 -5.54 16.90 19.93
N THR A 235 -6.48 16.80 18.97
CA THR A 235 -7.64 15.90 19.06
C THR A 235 -7.28 14.44 18.84
N ARG A 236 -6.11 14.16 18.22
CA ARG A 236 -5.68 12.81 17.80
C ARG A 236 -6.71 12.10 16.90
N SER A 237 -7.63 12.86 16.30
CA SER A 237 -8.70 12.40 15.41
C SER A 237 -8.61 13.11 14.07
N ARG A 238 -9.15 12.47 13.01
CA ARG A 238 -9.08 13.00 11.63
C ARG A 238 -10.40 13.60 11.16
N PRO A 239 -10.39 14.67 10.34
CA PRO A 239 -11.57 15.07 9.59
C PRO A 239 -11.90 14.06 8.46
N PRO A 240 -13.14 14.04 7.95
CA PRO A 240 -13.48 13.31 6.73
C PRO A 240 -12.67 13.83 5.53
N ASN A 241 -12.30 12.95 4.59
CA ASN A 241 -11.50 13.27 3.40
C ASN A 241 -10.14 13.94 3.67
N PHE A 242 -9.49 13.55 4.77
CA PHE A 242 -8.25 14.18 5.25
C PHE A 242 -7.08 14.13 4.26
N GLU A 243 -6.88 12.99 3.58
CA GLU A 243 -5.74 12.81 2.66
C GLU A 243 -5.78 13.80 1.51
N ARG A 244 -6.98 14.01 0.95
CA ARG A 244 -7.22 14.98 -0.11
C ARG A 244 -7.06 16.41 0.40
N PHE A 245 -7.63 16.73 1.57
CA PHE A 245 -7.48 18.03 2.21
C PHE A 245 -6.00 18.39 2.43
N LEU A 246 -5.22 17.45 2.97
CA LEU A 246 -3.80 17.63 3.19
C LEU A 246 -3.04 17.83 1.87
N ALA A 247 -3.35 17.04 0.83
CA ALA A 247 -2.71 17.18 -0.47
C ALA A 247 -3.02 18.54 -1.14
N GLU A 248 -4.27 18.99 -1.06
CA GLU A 248 -4.70 20.31 -1.56
C GLU A 248 -4.00 21.43 -0.78
N PHE A 249 -3.89 21.32 0.54
CA PHE A 249 -3.17 22.29 1.36
C PHE A 249 -1.68 22.34 1.00
N ILE A 250 -1.00 21.20 0.90
CA ILE A 250 0.43 21.13 0.55
C ILE A 250 0.67 21.79 -0.82
N GLN A 251 -0.19 21.51 -1.80
CA GLN A 251 -0.07 22.11 -3.13
C GLN A 251 -0.19 23.65 -3.09
N ALA A 252 -1.22 24.18 -2.42
CA ALA A 252 -1.41 25.62 -2.32
C ALA A 252 -0.31 26.29 -1.48
N TYR A 253 0.21 25.62 -0.46
CA TYR A 253 1.30 26.11 0.38
C TYR A 253 2.63 26.17 -0.38
N GLU A 254 2.94 25.15 -1.20
CA GLU A 254 4.12 25.15 -2.08
C GLU A 254 4.04 26.25 -3.15
N LEU A 255 2.85 26.53 -3.71
CA LEU A 255 2.66 27.58 -4.72
C LEU A 255 2.93 29.00 -4.20
N LEU A 256 2.81 29.24 -2.89
CA LEU A 256 3.13 30.53 -2.26
C LEU A 256 4.64 30.73 -2.03
N GLY A 257 5.50 29.82 -2.48
CA GLY A 257 6.94 29.92 -2.29
C GLY A 257 7.40 29.75 -0.84
N ARG A 258 6.49 29.36 0.07
CA ARG A 258 6.84 29.04 1.46
C ARG A 258 7.49 27.67 1.49
N GLU A 259 8.76 27.60 1.87
CA GLU A 259 9.43 26.33 2.14
C GLU A 259 8.57 25.51 3.11
N SER A 260 8.42 24.21 2.89
CA SER A 260 7.44 23.34 3.56
C SER A 260 7.65 23.18 5.08
N ARG A 261 8.29 24.12 5.79
CA ARG A 261 8.60 24.14 7.22
C ARG A 261 7.39 23.84 8.11
N ALA A 262 6.24 24.45 7.85
CA ALA A 262 5.03 24.20 8.64
C ALA A 262 4.58 22.73 8.57
N ILE A 263 4.61 22.14 7.36
CA ILE A 263 4.28 20.74 7.13
C ILE A 263 5.29 19.84 7.85
N ARG A 264 6.58 20.21 7.86
CA ARG A 264 7.65 19.47 8.58
C ARG A 264 7.41 19.43 10.07
N MET A 265 7.16 20.59 10.66
CA MET A 265 6.91 20.71 12.10
C MET A 265 5.64 19.96 12.51
N LEU A 266 4.59 20.01 11.69
CA LEU A 266 3.37 19.24 11.96
C LEU A 266 3.58 17.75 11.81
N ARG A 267 4.31 17.31 10.79
CA ARG A 267 4.67 15.90 10.60
C ARG A 267 5.42 15.35 11.82
N GLU A 268 6.47 16.02 12.28
CA GLU A 268 7.22 15.62 13.48
C GLU A 268 6.30 15.48 14.70
N LYS A 269 5.36 16.41 14.90
CA LYS A 269 4.37 16.34 15.99
C LYS A 269 3.39 15.17 15.82
N VAL A 270 2.86 14.94 14.62
CA VAL A 270 1.92 13.85 14.32
C VAL A 270 2.57 12.48 14.57
N PHE A 271 3.79 12.29 14.06
CA PHE A 271 4.50 11.02 14.21
C PHE A 271 4.96 10.76 15.65
N ARG A 272 5.18 11.81 16.46
CA ARG A 272 5.53 11.67 17.88
C ARG A 272 4.33 11.45 18.80
N LYS A 273 3.21 12.17 18.59
CA LYS A 273 2.11 12.27 19.57
C LYS A 273 0.76 11.67 19.14
N SER A 274 0.55 11.38 17.85
CA SER A 274 -0.76 10.94 17.35
C SER A 274 -0.85 9.42 17.22
N THR A 275 -2.09 8.92 17.07
CA THR A 275 -2.39 7.50 16.86
C THR A 275 -1.85 6.99 15.52
N TYR A 276 -1.68 5.67 15.44
CA TYR A 276 -1.28 4.97 14.22
C TYR A 276 -2.09 5.37 12.99
N PHE A 277 -3.42 5.41 13.15
CA PHE A 277 -4.34 5.67 12.08
C PHE A 277 -4.14 7.08 11.49
N VAL A 278 -3.95 8.09 12.35
CA VAL A 278 -3.64 9.45 11.92
C VAL A 278 -2.30 9.52 11.20
N ARG A 279 -1.26 8.81 11.69
CA ARG A 279 0.06 8.73 11.03
C ARG A 279 -0.05 8.14 9.62
N SER A 280 -0.80 7.05 9.48
CA SER A 280 -1.04 6.36 8.20
C SER A 280 -1.71 7.29 7.18
N ARG A 281 -2.76 8.00 7.61
CA ARG A 281 -3.53 8.92 6.77
C ARG A 281 -2.73 10.17 6.41
N TRP A 282 -1.90 10.67 7.34
CA TRP A 282 -0.97 11.78 7.06
C TRP A 282 0.03 11.39 5.97
N ALA A 283 0.70 10.26 6.11
CA ALA A 283 1.66 9.78 5.11
C ALA A 283 0.99 9.55 3.73
N ALA A 284 -0.23 9.01 3.71
CA ALA A 284 -1.00 8.86 2.48
C ALA A 284 -1.37 10.21 1.82
N GLY A 285 -1.73 11.22 2.61
CA GLY A 285 -1.99 12.58 2.09
C GLY A 285 -0.74 13.26 1.53
N GLU A 286 0.41 13.08 2.16
CA GLU A 286 1.69 13.56 1.61
C GLU A 286 2.06 12.86 0.29
N GLN A 287 1.88 11.54 0.21
CA GLN A 287 2.06 10.78 -1.04
C GLN A 287 1.15 11.29 -2.15
N LEU A 288 -0.11 11.59 -1.82
CA LEU A 288 -1.05 12.13 -2.78
C LEU A 288 -0.60 13.51 -3.29
N ALA A 289 -0.12 14.38 -2.40
CA ALA A 289 0.44 15.68 -2.77
C ALA A 289 1.62 15.55 -3.74
N TYR A 290 2.56 14.65 -3.42
CA TYR A 290 3.70 14.37 -4.30
C TYR A 290 3.28 13.77 -5.65
N SER A 291 2.25 12.92 -5.66
CA SER A 291 1.68 12.38 -6.89
C SER A 291 1.07 13.47 -7.77
N TRP A 292 0.34 14.42 -7.20
CA TRP A 292 -0.24 15.56 -7.92
C TRP A 292 0.82 16.50 -8.49
N ASN A 293 1.91 16.70 -7.75
CA ASN A 293 3.04 17.53 -8.17
C ASN A 293 4.02 16.78 -9.11
N LYS A 294 3.65 15.58 -9.60
CA LYS A 294 4.44 14.74 -10.53
C LYS A 294 5.84 14.40 -9.98
N LYS A 295 5.94 14.12 -8.67
CA LYS A 295 7.17 13.76 -7.97
C LYS A 295 7.15 12.27 -7.56
N PRO A 296 7.25 11.29 -8.48
CA PRO A 296 7.09 9.86 -8.16
C PRO A 296 8.17 9.32 -7.21
N LEU A 297 9.41 9.83 -7.28
CA LEU A 297 10.48 9.41 -6.36
C LEU A 297 10.18 9.78 -4.90
N ALA A 298 9.56 10.94 -4.67
CA ALA A 298 9.15 11.36 -3.32
C ALA A 298 8.04 10.45 -2.78
N VAL A 299 7.11 10.00 -3.64
CA VAL A 299 6.06 9.04 -3.29
C VAL A 299 6.65 7.70 -2.85
N LEU A 300 7.63 7.17 -3.59
CA LEU A 300 8.28 5.90 -3.23
C LEU A 300 9.10 6.04 -1.95
N ARG A 301 9.79 7.16 -1.76
CA ARG A 301 10.57 7.41 -0.54
C ARG A 301 9.68 7.47 0.70
N THR A 302 8.56 8.20 0.65
CA THR A 302 7.61 8.23 1.76
C THR A 302 6.96 6.87 1.98
N TYR A 303 6.66 6.13 0.90
CA TYR A 303 6.17 4.76 1.00
C TYR A 303 7.13 3.87 1.78
N MET A 304 8.38 3.77 1.33
CA MET A 304 9.38 2.87 1.89
C MET A 304 9.81 3.23 3.31
N ASN A 305 9.71 4.52 3.68
CA ASN A 305 10.06 4.97 5.02
C ASN A 305 8.94 4.71 6.03
N TYR A 306 7.69 5.01 5.68
CA TYR A 306 6.58 4.97 6.63
C TYR A 306 5.79 3.68 6.60
N PHE A 307 5.72 2.98 5.47
CA PHE A 307 4.84 1.83 5.31
C PHE A 307 5.59 0.51 5.17
N LEU A 308 4.95 -0.56 5.64
CA LEU A 308 5.33 -1.93 5.34
C LEU A 308 5.03 -2.18 3.87
N ALA A 309 6.09 -2.30 3.07
CA ALA A 309 5.97 -2.52 1.64
C ALA A 309 5.80 -4.01 1.35
N ASP A 310 4.88 -4.34 0.44
CA ASP A 310 4.76 -5.69 -0.13
C ASP A 310 6.10 -6.12 -0.78
N SER A 311 6.36 -7.42 -0.83
CA SER A 311 7.49 -8.06 -1.50
C SER A 311 7.83 -7.42 -2.85
N ILE A 312 6.84 -7.24 -3.73
CA ILE A 312 7.03 -6.70 -5.08
C ILE A 312 7.37 -5.21 -4.99
N LEU A 313 6.52 -4.41 -4.34
CA LEU A 313 6.74 -2.97 -4.20
C LEU A 313 8.05 -2.65 -3.45
N ALA A 314 8.43 -3.46 -2.48
CA ALA A 314 9.66 -3.31 -1.69
C ALA A 314 10.90 -3.59 -2.54
N ALA A 315 10.90 -4.67 -3.31
CA ALA A 315 12.01 -5.02 -4.20
C ALA A 315 12.20 -3.96 -5.28
N GLU A 316 11.12 -3.58 -5.95
CA GLU A 316 11.15 -2.61 -7.05
C GLU A 316 11.47 -1.20 -6.58
N SER A 317 10.88 -0.76 -5.47
CA SER A 317 11.19 0.56 -4.92
C SER A 317 12.65 0.63 -4.48
N ARG A 318 13.22 -0.44 -3.89
CA ARG A 318 14.65 -0.49 -3.54
C ARG A 318 15.52 -0.39 -4.79
N ARG A 319 15.23 -1.18 -5.83
CA ARG A 319 15.96 -1.17 -7.11
C ARG A 319 15.91 0.20 -7.79
N ILE A 320 14.73 0.83 -7.85
CA ILE A 320 14.54 2.16 -8.42
C ILE A 320 15.32 3.18 -7.57
N LEU A 321 15.11 3.22 -6.26
CA LEU A 321 15.76 4.20 -5.39
C LEU A 321 17.30 4.07 -5.40
N SER A 322 17.85 2.85 -5.46
CA SER A 322 19.31 2.65 -5.57
C SER A 322 19.85 3.10 -6.92
N HIS A 323 19.19 2.74 -8.02
CA HIS A 323 19.55 3.19 -9.37
C HIS A 323 19.58 4.72 -9.47
N TRP A 324 18.55 5.38 -8.94
CA TRP A 324 18.44 6.84 -8.94
C TRP A 324 19.43 7.51 -7.97
N ARG A 325 19.86 6.83 -6.91
CA ARG A 325 20.90 7.32 -5.99
C ARG A 325 22.26 7.38 -6.70
N LEU A 326 22.60 6.35 -7.48
CA LEU A 326 23.88 6.26 -8.20
C LEU A 326 23.99 7.24 -9.37
N ARG A 327 22.87 7.63 -9.99
CA ARG A 327 22.83 8.60 -11.10
C ARG A 327 22.91 10.08 -10.67
N GLN A 328 22.90 10.38 -9.37
CA GLN A 328 23.03 11.75 -8.87
C GLN A 328 24.48 12.25 -8.94
N LYS A 329 24.98 12.51 -10.16
CA LYS A 329 26.20 13.32 -10.36
C LYS A 329 25.83 14.82 -10.33
N PRO A 330 26.64 15.70 -9.71
CA PRO A 330 26.39 17.16 -9.64
C PRO A 330 26.13 17.84 -10.99
N SER A 331 26.63 17.24 -12.09
CA SER A 331 26.49 17.68 -13.48
C SER A 331 25.17 17.29 -14.17
N SER A 332 24.27 16.56 -13.48
CA SER A 332 23.00 16.12 -14.08
C SER A 332 22.08 17.31 -14.44
N PRO A 333 21.35 17.27 -15.58
CA PRO A 333 20.46 18.36 -16.00
C PRO A 333 19.41 18.66 -14.92
N LYS A 334 19.01 19.93 -14.73
CA LYS A 334 18.08 20.37 -13.66
C LYS A 334 16.79 19.53 -13.57
N ARG A 335 16.28 19.00 -14.69
CA ARG A 335 15.10 18.10 -14.74
C ARG A 335 15.31 16.75 -14.04
N TRP A 336 16.55 16.27 -13.98
CA TRP A 336 16.99 15.00 -13.40
C TRP A 336 17.74 15.16 -12.09
N ARG A 337 18.00 16.40 -11.64
CA ARG A 337 18.36 16.67 -10.26
C ARG A 337 17.16 16.30 -9.43
N VAL A 338 17.19 15.08 -8.89
CA VAL A 338 16.28 14.66 -7.84
C VAL A 338 16.42 15.74 -6.77
N ASP A 339 15.36 16.54 -6.58
CA ASP A 339 15.31 17.49 -5.48
C ASP A 339 15.24 16.67 -4.19
N TRP A 340 16.41 16.22 -3.73
CA TRP A 340 16.62 15.59 -2.44
C TRP A 340 16.12 16.48 -1.30
N LYS A 341 15.97 17.78 -1.60
CA LYS A 341 15.46 18.85 -0.73
C LYS A 341 13.92 19.05 -0.77
N LEU A 342 13.19 18.59 -1.80
CA LEU A 342 11.72 18.78 -1.88
C LEU A 342 10.91 17.76 -1.08
N SER A 343 11.43 16.56 -0.83
CA SER A 343 10.90 15.71 0.24
C SER A 343 11.61 16.06 1.53
N GLN A 344 10.91 16.67 2.48
CA GLN A 344 11.44 16.84 3.84
C GLN A 344 12.04 15.52 4.33
N LYS A 345 13.22 15.56 4.98
CA LYS A 345 13.85 14.38 5.59
C LYS A 345 12.77 13.63 6.36
N PRO A 346 12.53 12.35 6.03
CA PRO A 346 11.46 11.63 6.66
C PRO A 346 11.80 11.45 8.15
N VAL A 347 10.77 11.48 9.00
CA VAL A 347 10.96 11.21 10.42
C VAL A 347 11.34 9.75 10.56
N LYS A 348 12.38 9.46 11.34
CA LYS A 348 12.72 8.07 11.69
C LYS A 348 11.56 7.56 12.54
N VAL A 349 10.83 6.59 12.00
CA VAL A 349 9.75 5.95 12.74
C VAL A 349 10.30 4.62 13.24
N GLU A 350 10.12 4.37 14.53
CA GLU A 350 10.43 3.08 15.14
C GLU A 350 9.67 1.93 14.44
N TRP A 351 8.46 2.22 13.96
CA TRP A 351 7.53 1.24 13.41
C TRP A 351 7.00 1.64 12.04
N LYS A 352 7.12 0.74 11.07
CA LYS A 352 6.43 0.87 9.79
C LYS A 352 4.93 0.62 9.96
N ILE A 353 4.15 1.32 9.15
CA ILE A 353 2.70 1.36 9.20
C ILE A 353 2.14 0.36 8.17
N TRP A 354 1.11 -0.43 8.51
CA TRP A 354 0.39 -1.20 7.48
C TRP A 354 -0.20 -0.26 6.42
N PRO A 355 0.07 -0.55 5.14
CA PRO A 355 -0.35 0.31 4.07
C PRO A 355 -1.87 0.26 3.88
N SER A 356 -2.47 1.42 3.55
CA SER A 356 -3.86 1.54 3.11
C SER A 356 -3.99 1.44 1.58
N LYS A 357 -5.19 1.16 1.08
CA LYS A 357 -5.45 1.06 -0.37
C LYS A 357 -4.96 2.29 -1.16
N PRO A 358 -5.22 3.55 -0.73
CA PRO A 358 -4.75 4.74 -1.45
C PRO A 358 -3.22 4.88 -1.47
N CYS A 359 -2.54 4.54 -0.37
CA CYS A 359 -1.07 4.66 -0.31
C CYS A 359 -0.39 3.64 -1.23
N MET A 360 -0.89 2.41 -1.30
CA MET A 360 -0.39 1.42 -2.25
C MET A 360 -0.71 1.78 -3.69
N SER A 361 -1.90 2.30 -3.95
CA SER A 361 -2.31 2.77 -5.29
C SER A 361 -1.36 3.85 -5.79
N THR A 362 -1.03 4.84 -4.95
CA THR A 362 -0.06 5.88 -5.31
C THR A 362 1.38 5.36 -5.44
N ALA A 363 1.79 4.36 -4.64
CA ALA A 363 3.09 3.71 -4.78
C ALA A 363 3.21 2.93 -6.10
N TRP A 364 2.22 2.09 -6.44
CA TRP A 364 2.16 1.38 -7.73
C TRP A 364 2.21 2.34 -8.92
N LYS A 365 1.43 3.42 -8.87
CA LYS A 365 1.49 4.50 -9.88
C LYS A 365 2.91 5.06 -10.02
N ALA A 366 3.59 5.32 -8.91
CA ALA A 366 4.94 5.89 -8.92
C ALA A 366 5.99 4.91 -9.47
N VAL A 367 5.90 3.61 -9.12
CA VAL A 367 6.75 2.55 -9.71
C VAL A 367 6.54 2.51 -11.23
N LEU A 368 5.30 2.39 -11.69
CA LEU A 368 4.98 2.30 -13.13
C LEU A 368 5.39 3.54 -13.92
N GLN A 369 5.39 4.73 -13.31
CA GLN A 369 5.89 5.96 -13.92
C GLN A 369 7.42 5.97 -14.10
N LEU A 370 8.14 5.27 -13.22
CA LEU A 370 9.60 5.22 -13.22
C LEU A 370 10.16 4.00 -13.96
N SER A 371 9.35 2.96 -14.15
CA SER A 371 9.73 1.73 -14.85
C SER A 371 9.88 1.90 -16.35
N SER A 372 10.60 1.01 -17.04
CA SER A 372 10.67 0.91 -18.51
C SER A 372 9.43 0.20 -19.10
N LYS A 373 9.33 0.04 -20.43
CA LYS A 373 8.22 -0.69 -21.06
C LYS A 373 8.24 -2.19 -20.69
N ASP A 374 9.40 -2.82 -20.79
CA ASP A 374 9.58 -4.25 -20.49
C ASP A 374 9.34 -4.54 -19.01
N GLU A 375 9.74 -3.61 -18.14
CA GLU A 375 9.47 -3.70 -16.71
C GLU A 375 7.97 -3.64 -16.41
N ILE A 376 7.17 -2.85 -17.13
CA ILE A 376 5.71 -2.81 -16.92
C ILE A 376 5.09 -4.19 -17.18
N THR A 377 5.52 -4.88 -18.24
CA THR A 377 5.06 -6.25 -18.55
C THR A 377 5.45 -7.22 -17.45
N ARG A 378 6.70 -7.20 -16.97
CA ARG A 378 7.15 -8.04 -15.85
C ARG A 378 6.36 -7.76 -14.57
N LEU A 379 6.15 -6.49 -14.23
CA LEU A 379 5.40 -6.09 -13.04
C LEU A 379 3.94 -6.53 -13.11
N TYR A 380 3.36 -6.53 -14.31
CA TYR A 380 1.99 -7.00 -14.51
C TYR A 380 1.88 -8.52 -14.32
N ALA A 381 2.83 -9.29 -14.85
CA ALA A 381 2.90 -10.73 -14.62
C ALA A 381 3.07 -11.07 -13.12
N LEU A 382 3.90 -10.31 -12.40
CA LEU A 382 4.04 -10.46 -10.95
C LEU A 382 2.75 -10.12 -10.20
N LEU A 383 2.03 -9.07 -10.61
CA LEU A 383 0.73 -8.75 -10.04
C LEU A 383 -0.26 -9.90 -10.24
N LEU A 384 -0.37 -10.44 -11.47
CA LEU A 384 -1.28 -11.56 -11.77
C LEU A 384 -0.98 -12.80 -10.94
N ARG A 385 0.29 -13.22 -10.89
CA ARG A 385 0.73 -14.36 -10.05
C ARG A 385 0.34 -14.15 -8.59
N HIS A 386 0.48 -12.92 -8.10
CA HIS A 386 0.14 -12.62 -6.72
C HIS A 386 -1.39 -12.59 -6.47
N VAL A 387 -2.18 -12.14 -7.45
CA VAL A 387 -3.66 -12.24 -7.39
C VAL A 387 -4.07 -13.71 -7.31
N GLU A 388 -3.46 -14.57 -8.14
CA GLU A 388 -3.74 -16.00 -8.15
C GLU A 388 -3.39 -16.65 -6.82
N GLN A 389 -2.21 -16.34 -6.25
CA GLN A 389 -1.84 -16.81 -4.91
C GLN A 389 -2.82 -16.35 -3.82
N SER A 390 -3.31 -15.11 -3.89
CA SER A 390 -4.30 -14.60 -2.92
C SER A 390 -5.66 -15.29 -3.00
N ARG A 391 -6.00 -15.91 -4.15
CA ARG A 391 -7.24 -16.67 -4.36
C ARG A 391 -7.14 -18.14 -3.95
N VAL A 392 -5.92 -18.68 -3.93
CA VAL A 392 -5.62 -20.04 -3.43
C VAL A 392 -5.49 -20.05 -1.90
N ALA A 393 -5.50 -18.88 -1.26
CA ALA A 393 -5.54 -18.75 0.18
C ALA A 393 -6.71 -19.55 0.77
N PRO A 394 -6.51 -20.26 1.90
CA PRO A 394 -7.59 -20.99 2.55
C PRO A 394 -8.74 -20.05 2.93
N ASP A 395 -9.91 -20.31 2.35
CA ASP A 395 -11.17 -19.67 2.72
C ASP A 395 -11.78 -20.28 3.99
N LYS A 396 -11.34 -21.50 4.34
CA LYS A 396 -11.83 -22.25 5.49
C LYS A 396 -10.65 -22.73 6.32
N LEU A 397 -10.81 -22.68 7.64
CA LEU A 397 -9.90 -23.32 8.57
C LEU A 397 -10.04 -24.84 8.45
N SER A 398 -8.96 -25.54 8.81
CA SER A 398 -8.98 -27.00 8.95
C SER A 398 -10.10 -27.45 9.90
N PRO A 399 -10.84 -28.54 9.60
CA PRO A 399 -12.00 -28.94 10.40
C PRO A 399 -11.68 -29.07 11.89
N GLY A 400 -12.47 -28.42 12.73
CA GLY A 400 -12.36 -28.50 14.19
C GLY A 400 -11.31 -27.62 14.85
N ILE A 401 -10.37 -26.97 14.12
CA ILE A 401 -9.36 -26.12 14.78
C ILE A 401 -9.99 -24.90 15.46
N ALA A 402 -11.00 -24.28 14.83
CA ALA A 402 -11.66 -23.10 15.37
C ALA A 402 -12.36 -23.35 16.72
N THR A 403 -12.83 -24.59 16.94
CA THR A 403 -13.52 -25.01 18.16
C THR A 403 -12.56 -25.66 19.17
N THR A 404 -11.34 -26.02 18.76
CA THR A 404 -10.40 -26.76 19.59
C THR A 404 -9.84 -25.87 20.71
N SER A 405 -9.97 -26.34 21.95
CA SER A 405 -9.29 -25.80 23.15
C SER A 405 -8.07 -26.64 23.56
N ASP A 406 -7.88 -27.78 22.90
CA ASP A 406 -6.83 -28.76 23.17
C ASP A 406 -5.48 -28.33 22.58
N ARG A 407 -4.48 -28.18 23.46
CA ARG A 407 -3.12 -27.76 23.13
C ARG A 407 -2.41 -28.75 22.21
N ASP A 408 -2.56 -30.06 22.43
CA ASP A 408 -1.79 -31.07 21.70
C ASP A 408 -2.24 -31.18 20.23
N LYS A 409 -3.53 -30.94 19.97
CA LYS A 409 -4.07 -30.83 18.62
C LYS A 409 -3.62 -29.55 17.93
N ALA A 410 -3.55 -28.44 18.66
CA ALA A 410 -3.06 -27.17 18.14
C ALA A 410 -1.55 -27.24 17.80
N ASP A 411 -0.73 -27.86 18.65
CA ASP A 411 0.72 -27.94 18.45
C ASP A 411 1.12 -28.67 17.15
N LYS A 412 0.31 -29.64 16.69
CA LYS A 412 0.53 -30.31 15.39
C LYS A 412 0.41 -29.36 14.18
N GLN A 413 -0.49 -28.39 14.25
CA GLN A 413 -0.68 -27.39 13.18
C GLN A 413 0.24 -26.18 13.34
N TYR A 414 0.80 -25.99 14.53
CA TYR A 414 1.74 -24.90 14.84
C TYR A 414 3.11 -25.07 14.15
N TYR A 415 3.63 -26.30 14.08
CA TYR A 415 4.95 -26.62 13.49
C TYR A 415 4.89 -27.25 12.10
N ASP A 416 3.71 -27.28 11.46
CA ASP A 416 3.60 -27.77 10.09
C ASP A 416 4.48 -26.89 9.17
N PRO A 417 5.39 -27.44 8.34
CA PRO A 417 6.17 -26.67 7.38
C PRO A 417 5.34 -25.74 6.47
N SER A 418 4.07 -26.08 6.22
CA SER A 418 3.12 -25.21 5.51
C SER A 418 2.87 -23.86 6.22
N SER A 419 3.08 -23.80 7.55
CA SER A 419 3.01 -22.60 8.40
C SER A 419 4.24 -21.70 8.35
N HIS A 420 5.40 -22.25 7.95
CA HIS A 420 6.67 -21.51 7.85
C HIS A 420 6.71 -20.58 6.63
N PHE A 421 5.84 -20.81 5.65
CA PHE A 421 5.70 -19.93 4.50
C PHE A 421 4.67 -18.83 4.79
N VAL A 422 5.12 -17.57 4.74
CA VAL A 422 4.23 -16.40 4.66
C VAL A 422 3.42 -16.49 3.37
N ALA A 423 2.24 -17.09 3.47
CA ALA A 423 1.49 -17.52 2.29
C ALA A 423 0.32 -16.61 1.93
N ILE A 424 -0.07 -15.63 2.75
CA ILE A 424 -1.32 -14.88 2.49
C ILE A 424 -1.13 -13.36 2.61
N PRO A 425 -1.09 -12.64 1.49
CA PRO A 425 -1.15 -11.18 1.49
C PRO A 425 -2.53 -10.71 1.97
N PRO A 426 -2.63 -9.67 2.80
CA PRO A 426 -3.93 -9.22 3.30
C PRO A 426 -4.79 -8.60 2.18
N VAL A 427 -6.12 -8.69 2.26
CA VAL A 427 -7.13 -8.17 1.29
C VAL A 427 -7.00 -6.68 0.91
N ILE A 428 -6.13 -5.92 1.57
CA ILE A 428 -5.70 -4.63 1.02
C ILE A 428 -4.88 -4.83 -0.28
N PHE A 429 -4.71 -6.07 -0.75
CA PHE A 429 -3.94 -6.48 -1.91
C PHE A 429 -4.65 -7.62 -2.67
N PRO A 430 -4.81 -7.60 -4.02
CA PRO A 430 -4.83 -6.49 -4.97
C PRO A 430 -6.24 -5.88 -5.18
N ASP A 431 -6.32 -4.58 -5.52
CA ASP A 431 -7.58 -3.83 -5.70
C ASP A 431 -7.74 -3.33 -7.16
N GLN A 432 -8.97 -3.00 -7.58
CA GLN A 432 -9.31 -2.46 -8.90
C GLN A 432 -8.44 -1.25 -9.31
N TYR A 433 -8.03 -0.44 -8.32
CA TYR A 433 -7.20 0.74 -8.53
C TYR A 433 -5.76 0.42 -8.94
N TYR A 434 -5.25 -0.78 -8.63
CA TYR A 434 -3.90 -1.17 -9.05
C TYR A 434 -3.89 -1.47 -10.54
N PHE A 435 -4.85 -2.27 -10.99
CA PHE A 435 -5.06 -2.55 -12.41
C PHE A 435 -5.28 -1.29 -13.23
N HIS A 436 -6.01 -0.29 -12.70
CA HIS A 436 -6.16 1.01 -13.35
C HIS A 436 -4.80 1.64 -13.74
N HIS A 437 -3.80 1.61 -12.86
CA HIS A 437 -2.48 2.17 -13.19
C HIS A 437 -1.77 1.37 -14.28
N PHE A 438 -1.97 0.05 -14.33
CA PHE A 438 -1.48 -0.78 -15.43
C PHE A 438 -2.20 -0.46 -16.75
N VAL A 439 -3.53 -0.31 -16.74
CA VAL A 439 -4.30 0.14 -17.92
C VAL A 439 -3.71 1.45 -18.46
N VAL A 440 -3.52 2.44 -17.59
CA VAL A 440 -2.91 3.73 -17.97
C VAL A 440 -1.49 3.55 -18.52
N ALA A 441 -0.66 2.74 -17.85
CA ALA A 441 0.74 2.53 -18.25
C ALA A 441 0.84 1.83 -19.61
N PHE A 442 0.13 0.72 -19.83
CA PHE A 442 0.12 0.01 -21.11
C PHE A 442 -0.50 0.88 -22.22
N ALA A 443 -1.63 1.53 -21.96
CA ALA A 443 -2.32 2.34 -22.96
C ALA A 443 -1.54 3.60 -23.36
N SER A 444 -0.72 4.16 -22.46
CA SER A 444 0.07 5.37 -22.76
C SER A 444 1.47 5.10 -23.31
N ARG A 445 2.10 3.95 -22.96
CA ARG A 445 3.52 3.70 -23.25
C ARG A 445 3.76 2.54 -24.20
N CYS A 446 2.81 1.62 -24.29
CA CYS A 446 2.93 0.40 -25.08
C CYS A 446 1.90 0.45 -26.21
N ALA A 447 0.85 -0.38 -26.17
CA ALA A 447 -0.25 -0.33 -27.13
C ALA A 447 -1.62 -0.23 -26.43
N PRO A 448 -2.59 0.52 -27.00
CA PRO A 448 -3.97 0.53 -26.48
C PRO A 448 -4.59 -0.86 -26.34
N ARG A 449 -4.21 -1.81 -27.21
CA ARG A 449 -4.65 -3.22 -27.16
C ARG A 449 -4.19 -3.93 -25.88
N GLN A 450 -2.96 -3.70 -25.43
CA GLN A 450 -2.46 -4.29 -24.18
C GLN A 450 -3.17 -3.70 -22.97
N GLY A 451 -3.46 -2.40 -22.97
CA GLY A 451 -4.28 -1.80 -21.91
C GLY A 451 -5.70 -2.37 -21.87
N PHE A 452 -6.28 -2.72 -23.03
CA PHE A 452 -7.58 -3.40 -23.11
C PHE A 452 -7.50 -4.85 -22.62
N GLN A 453 -6.38 -5.55 -22.82
CA GLN A 453 -6.18 -6.87 -22.23
C GLN A 453 -6.24 -6.81 -20.69
N VAL A 454 -5.67 -5.78 -20.08
CA VAL A 454 -5.77 -5.59 -18.62
C VAL A 454 -7.23 -5.43 -18.16
N ILE A 455 -8.09 -4.77 -18.94
CA ILE A 455 -9.53 -4.67 -18.64
C ILE A 455 -10.20 -6.04 -18.66
N LYS A 456 -9.93 -6.84 -19.69
CA LYS A 456 -10.44 -8.22 -19.78
C LYS A 456 -9.97 -9.08 -18.62
N ASP A 457 -8.70 -8.94 -18.25
CA ASP A 457 -8.13 -9.67 -17.12
C ASP A 457 -8.77 -9.23 -15.80
N MET A 458 -9.09 -7.94 -15.62
CA MET A 458 -9.87 -7.45 -14.48
C MET A 458 -11.24 -8.14 -14.40
N GLU A 459 -11.99 -8.16 -15.51
CA GLU A 459 -13.33 -8.78 -15.57
C GLU A 459 -13.26 -10.28 -15.27
N ARG A 460 -12.31 -11.01 -15.87
CA ARG A 460 -12.04 -12.43 -15.57
C ARG A 460 -11.68 -12.65 -14.10
N LEU A 461 -10.99 -11.69 -13.50
CA LEU A 461 -10.60 -11.72 -12.09
C LEU A 461 -11.67 -11.11 -11.16
N GLY A 462 -12.89 -10.87 -11.64
CA GLY A 462 -13.99 -10.37 -10.81
C GLY A 462 -13.81 -8.94 -10.31
N PHE A 463 -12.87 -8.17 -10.88
CA PHE A 463 -12.72 -6.75 -10.61
C PHE A 463 -13.51 -5.92 -11.62
N THR A 464 -14.33 -4.98 -11.15
CA THR A 464 -15.06 -4.06 -12.02
C THR A 464 -14.12 -2.96 -12.53
N PRO A 465 -13.88 -2.84 -13.86
CA PRO A 465 -13.06 -1.77 -14.39
C PRO A 465 -13.75 -0.41 -14.22
N SER A 466 -13.01 0.60 -13.71
CA SER A 466 -13.59 1.91 -13.45
C SER A 466 -13.77 2.73 -14.73
N LYS A 467 -14.67 3.73 -14.68
CA LYS A 467 -14.89 4.71 -15.77
C LYS A 467 -13.60 5.43 -16.15
N GLU A 468 -12.73 5.71 -15.17
CA GLU A 468 -11.40 6.27 -15.41
C GLU A 468 -10.49 5.34 -16.22
N SER A 469 -10.56 4.01 -16.02
CA SER A 469 -9.78 3.03 -16.79
C SER A 469 -10.21 3.01 -18.26
N TYR A 470 -11.52 3.00 -18.52
CA TYR A 470 -12.05 3.12 -19.87
C TYR A 470 -11.71 4.47 -20.50
N GLY A 471 -11.78 5.56 -19.75
CA GLY A 471 -11.40 6.89 -20.23
C GLY A 471 -9.90 7.01 -20.58
N ALA A 472 -9.03 6.32 -19.84
CA ALA A 472 -7.60 6.22 -20.17
C ALA A 472 -7.38 5.48 -21.50
N LEU A 473 -8.14 4.40 -21.75
CA LEU A 473 -8.12 3.67 -23.01
C LEU A 473 -8.66 4.48 -24.19
N ALA A 474 -9.78 5.17 -24.01
CA ALA A 474 -10.34 6.05 -25.04
C ALA A 474 -9.31 7.12 -25.46
N GLY A 475 -8.67 7.78 -24.48
CA GLY A 475 -7.60 8.74 -24.76
C GLY A 475 -6.39 8.12 -25.47
N ALA A 476 -6.09 6.84 -25.24
CA ALA A 476 -5.03 6.11 -25.94
C ALA A 476 -5.40 5.73 -27.37
N TYR A 477 -6.60 5.22 -27.61
CA TYR A 477 -7.12 4.95 -28.95
C TYR A 477 -7.24 6.23 -29.79
N ALA A 478 -7.58 7.36 -29.16
CA ALA A 478 -7.57 8.66 -29.83
C ALA A 478 -6.16 9.07 -30.29
N ARG A 479 -5.13 8.82 -29.47
CA ARG A 479 -3.73 9.07 -29.87
C ARG A 479 -3.26 8.15 -31.00
N SER A 480 -3.83 6.94 -31.12
CA SER A 480 -3.56 6.03 -32.24
C SER A 480 -4.48 6.25 -33.44
N GLY A 481 -5.39 7.23 -33.38
CA GLY A 481 -6.29 7.57 -34.49
C GLY A 481 -7.49 6.66 -34.69
N ASP A 482 -7.88 5.86 -33.69
CA ASP A 482 -8.97 4.90 -33.82
C ASP A 482 -10.31 5.47 -33.32
N LEU A 483 -10.97 6.26 -34.17
CA LEU A 483 -12.27 6.86 -33.84
C LEU A 483 -13.34 5.83 -33.51
N ARG A 484 -13.39 4.71 -34.26
CA ARG A 484 -14.42 3.68 -34.05
C ARG A 484 -14.36 3.09 -32.64
N ARG A 485 -13.15 2.75 -32.16
CA ARG A 485 -12.98 2.25 -30.77
C ARG A 485 -13.27 3.32 -29.74
N VAL A 486 -12.88 4.58 -30.00
CA VAL A 486 -13.20 5.70 -29.10
C VAL A 486 -14.71 5.86 -28.92
N LEU A 487 -15.48 5.92 -30.01
CA LEU A 487 -16.93 6.08 -29.96
C LEU A 487 -17.60 4.94 -29.17
N ARG A 488 -17.19 3.69 -29.40
CA ARG A 488 -17.71 2.54 -28.63
C ARG A 488 -17.42 2.64 -27.14
N ILE A 489 -16.22 3.08 -26.74
CA ILE A 489 -15.88 3.24 -25.32
C ILE A 489 -16.67 4.39 -24.71
N LEU A 490 -16.83 5.50 -25.41
CA LEU A 490 -17.68 6.61 -24.94
C LEU A 490 -19.11 6.11 -24.77
N ASP A 491 -19.73 5.51 -25.79
CA ASP A 491 -21.09 4.97 -25.70
C ASP A 491 -21.27 3.97 -24.55
N PHE A 492 -20.27 3.14 -24.27
CA PHE A 492 -20.27 2.26 -23.09
C PHE A 492 -20.30 3.05 -21.77
N ILE A 493 -19.41 4.05 -21.62
CA ILE A 493 -19.39 4.92 -20.43
C ILE A 493 -20.72 5.67 -20.29
N ASP A 494 -21.31 6.11 -21.40
CA ASP A 494 -22.50 6.95 -21.43
C ASP A 494 -23.80 6.21 -21.20
N ARG A 495 -23.94 4.96 -21.67
CA ARG A 495 -25.07 4.08 -21.31
C ARG A 495 -25.22 3.94 -19.80
N ASP A 496 -24.08 3.91 -19.11
CA ASP A 496 -23.99 3.74 -17.66
C ASP A 496 -24.11 5.08 -16.89
N THR A 497 -24.33 6.22 -17.57
CA THR A 497 -24.51 7.54 -16.95
C THR A 497 -25.69 8.33 -17.49
N ARG A 498 -26.55 7.71 -18.32
CA ARG A 498 -27.58 8.39 -19.11
C ARG A 498 -28.57 9.20 -18.28
N ASP A 499 -28.87 8.75 -17.06
CA ASP A 499 -29.82 9.39 -16.14
C ASP A 499 -29.14 10.28 -15.08
N SER A 500 -27.82 10.51 -15.20
CA SER A 500 -27.03 11.25 -14.21
C SER A 500 -26.39 12.50 -14.81
N PRO A 501 -26.24 13.61 -14.04
CA PRO A 501 -25.56 14.79 -14.53
C PRO A 501 -24.13 14.45 -14.94
N PRO A 502 -23.60 15.07 -16.02
CA PRO A 502 -22.30 14.72 -16.57
C PRO A 502 -21.20 14.82 -15.51
N SER A 503 -20.60 13.67 -15.21
CA SER A 503 -19.58 13.56 -14.18
C SER A 503 -18.28 14.25 -14.61
N ARG A 504 -17.54 14.75 -13.62
CA ARG A 504 -16.18 15.29 -13.82
C ARG A 504 -15.24 14.27 -14.50
N THR A 505 -15.46 12.97 -14.28
CA THR A 505 -14.71 11.89 -14.94
C THR A 505 -15.00 11.82 -16.45
N LEU A 506 -16.26 12.02 -16.85
CA LEU A 506 -16.68 12.03 -18.25
C LEU A 506 -16.07 13.23 -18.98
N LEU A 507 -16.15 14.42 -18.38
CA LEU A 507 -15.47 15.63 -18.88
C LEU A 507 -13.96 15.44 -19.04
N ALA A 508 -13.31 14.76 -18.08
CA ALA A 508 -11.88 14.45 -18.17
C ALA A 508 -11.57 13.48 -19.32
N THR A 509 -12.47 12.52 -19.58
CA THR A 509 -12.36 11.55 -20.68
C THR A 509 -12.46 12.25 -22.04
N TYR A 510 -13.49 13.06 -22.26
CA TYR A 510 -13.62 13.87 -23.48
C TYR A 510 -12.39 14.75 -23.72
N ASN A 511 -11.91 15.45 -22.70
CA ASN A 511 -10.70 16.27 -22.80
C ASN A 511 -9.45 15.45 -23.16
N SER A 512 -9.35 14.21 -22.67
CA SER A 512 -8.26 13.29 -22.99
C SER A 512 -8.33 12.82 -24.44
N VAL A 513 -9.52 12.45 -24.92
CA VAL A 513 -9.80 12.03 -26.30
C VAL A 513 -9.54 13.16 -27.29
N LEU A 514 -10.11 14.35 -27.04
CA LEU A 514 -9.89 15.54 -27.86
C LEU A 514 -8.39 15.83 -28.00
N ARG A 515 -7.66 15.87 -26.88
CA ARG A 515 -6.21 16.05 -26.90
C ARG A 515 -5.51 14.92 -27.65
N GLY A 516 -5.99 13.70 -27.53
CA GLY A 516 -5.47 12.53 -28.25
C GLY A 516 -5.52 12.72 -29.76
N PHE A 517 -6.69 13.04 -30.31
CA PHE A 517 -6.86 13.31 -31.74
C PHE A 517 -6.11 14.56 -32.20
N MET A 518 -6.11 15.63 -31.40
CA MET A 518 -5.30 16.83 -31.67
C MET A 518 -3.81 16.50 -31.81
N ASN A 519 -3.27 15.65 -30.93
CA ASN A 519 -1.88 15.20 -30.99
C ASN A 519 -1.61 14.27 -32.17
N ALA A 520 -2.62 13.50 -32.60
CA ALA A 520 -2.58 12.66 -33.80
C ALA A 520 -2.85 13.45 -35.10
N ARG A 521 -3.08 14.77 -35.01
CA ARG A 521 -3.43 15.67 -36.13
C ARG A 521 -4.73 15.29 -36.84
N MET A 522 -5.64 14.64 -36.13
CA MET A 522 -6.94 14.16 -36.61
C MET A 522 -8.04 15.15 -36.20
N TYR A 523 -8.04 16.31 -36.85
CA TYR A 523 -8.86 17.46 -36.45
C TYR A 523 -10.35 17.24 -36.71
N HIS A 524 -10.70 16.54 -37.79
CA HIS A 524 -12.09 16.20 -38.10
C HIS A 524 -12.69 15.29 -37.03
N GLU A 525 -11.96 14.26 -36.62
CA GLU A 525 -12.35 13.35 -35.56
C GLU A 525 -12.42 14.07 -34.20
N ALA A 526 -11.49 14.97 -33.92
CA ALA A 526 -11.58 15.85 -32.74
C ALA A 526 -12.84 16.73 -32.77
N ARG A 527 -13.27 17.20 -33.95
CA ARG A 527 -14.51 17.98 -34.12
C ARG A 527 -15.76 17.15 -33.84
N ILE A 528 -15.81 15.91 -34.33
CA ILE A 528 -16.89 14.96 -34.03
C ILE A 528 -17.01 14.75 -32.52
N ILE A 529 -15.89 14.50 -31.83
CA ILE A 529 -15.89 14.32 -30.37
C ILE A 529 -16.31 15.59 -29.63
N HIS A 530 -15.96 16.77 -30.13
CA HIS A 530 -16.39 18.04 -29.55
C HIS A 530 -17.91 18.24 -29.69
N GLN A 531 -18.49 17.94 -30.86
CA GLN A 531 -19.94 17.97 -31.07
C GLN A 531 -20.64 17.00 -30.12
N LEU A 532 -20.17 15.75 -30.05
CA LEU A 532 -20.72 14.74 -29.13
C LEU A 532 -20.66 15.21 -27.66
N MET A 533 -19.59 15.91 -27.27
CA MET A 533 -19.45 16.49 -25.93
C MET A 533 -20.46 17.63 -25.67
N GLN A 534 -20.80 18.41 -26.70
CA GLN A 534 -21.81 19.48 -26.62
C GLN A 534 -23.23 18.90 -26.55
N ASP A 535 -23.54 17.94 -27.42
CA ASP A 535 -24.85 17.28 -27.49
C ASP A 535 -25.22 16.61 -26.15
N ARG A 536 -24.22 16.09 -25.43
CA ARG A 536 -24.40 15.49 -24.10
C ARG A 536 -24.39 16.48 -22.94
N GLY A 537 -24.32 17.80 -23.20
CA GLY A 537 -24.27 18.82 -22.14
C GLY A 537 -23.05 18.74 -21.21
N CYS A 538 -22.01 18.00 -21.62
CA CYS A 538 -20.79 17.81 -20.83
C CYS A 538 -19.89 19.05 -20.85
N PHE A 539 -20.03 19.90 -21.88
CA PHE A 539 -19.31 21.16 -21.99
C PHE A 539 -20.09 22.29 -21.33
N LYS A 540 -19.54 22.86 -20.25
CA LYS A 540 -19.99 24.15 -19.74
C LYS A 540 -19.02 25.22 -20.19
N ASP A 541 -19.54 26.38 -20.61
CA ASP A 541 -18.74 27.45 -21.19
C ASP A 541 -17.64 27.99 -20.25
N ARG A 542 -17.74 27.71 -18.95
CA ARG A 542 -16.76 28.04 -17.90
C ARG A 542 -15.53 27.11 -17.85
N ASP A 543 -15.52 26.01 -18.62
CA ASP A 543 -14.43 25.02 -18.60
C ASP A 543 -13.19 25.50 -19.38
N LYS A 544 -12.30 26.24 -18.68
CA LYS A 544 -11.06 26.82 -19.24
C LYS A 544 -10.20 25.81 -20.04
N ARG A 545 -10.08 24.56 -19.54
CA ARG A 545 -9.25 23.52 -20.20
C ARG A 545 -9.83 23.11 -21.54
N THR A 546 -11.14 22.84 -21.60
CA THR A 546 -11.83 22.45 -22.83
C THR A 546 -11.77 23.60 -23.84
N ARG A 547 -12.09 24.84 -23.43
CA ARG A 547 -11.95 26.04 -24.31
C ARG A 547 -10.57 26.16 -24.93
N THR A 548 -9.52 25.92 -24.15
CA THR A 548 -8.14 25.99 -24.66
C THR A 548 -7.88 24.94 -25.75
N ILE A 549 -8.41 23.72 -25.61
CA ILE A 549 -8.26 22.66 -26.60
C ILE A 549 -9.07 22.99 -27.86
N VAL A 550 -10.31 23.47 -27.70
CA VAL A 550 -11.21 23.83 -28.82
C VAL A 550 -10.69 25.05 -29.59
N HIS A 551 -10.17 26.05 -28.89
CA HIS A 551 -9.53 27.20 -29.52
C HIS A 551 -8.30 26.79 -30.35
N LYS A 552 -7.51 25.84 -29.84
CA LYS A 552 -6.41 25.25 -30.62
C LYS A 552 -6.96 24.51 -31.84
N LEU A 553 -7.95 23.63 -31.67
CA LEU A 553 -8.60 22.89 -32.76
C LEU A 553 -9.04 23.83 -33.89
N SER A 554 -9.78 24.90 -33.58
CA SER A 554 -10.24 25.87 -34.58
C SER A 554 -9.08 26.55 -35.32
N ARG A 555 -7.95 26.82 -34.66
CA ARG A 555 -6.77 27.38 -35.34
C ARG A 555 -6.07 26.37 -36.26
N TYR A 556 -6.06 25.09 -35.88
CA TYR A 556 -5.49 24.03 -36.72
C TYR A 556 -6.35 23.75 -37.95
N GLU A 557 -7.68 23.72 -37.82
CA GLU A 557 -8.60 23.58 -38.97
C GLU A 557 -8.49 24.75 -39.96
N LYS A 558 -8.21 25.97 -39.46
CA LYS A 558 -7.97 27.15 -40.30
C LYS A 558 -6.58 27.20 -40.94
N GLY A 559 -5.80 26.11 -40.89
CA GLY A 559 -4.46 26.01 -41.50
C GLY A 559 -3.38 26.91 -40.89
N LYS A 560 -3.65 27.54 -39.73
CA LYS A 560 -2.76 28.56 -39.14
C LYS A 560 -1.37 28.02 -38.76
N TYR A 561 -1.24 26.69 -38.62
CA TYR A 561 0.00 26.02 -38.23
C TYR A 561 0.61 25.17 -39.36
N ASP A 562 0.07 25.21 -40.58
CA ASP A 562 0.51 24.35 -41.69
C ASP A 562 1.99 24.51 -42.01
N LYS A 563 2.49 25.76 -42.01
CA LYS A 563 3.93 26.05 -42.19
C LYS A 563 4.84 25.38 -41.14
N GLN A 564 4.37 25.24 -39.89
CA GLN A 564 5.12 24.53 -38.83
C GLN A 564 4.98 23.00 -38.95
N LEU A 565 3.84 22.52 -39.46
CA LEU A 565 3.55 21.10 -39.66
C LEU A 565 4.37 20.51 -40.81
N PHE A 566 4.59 21.27 -41.90
CA PHE A 566 5.47 20.88 -43.01
C PHE A 566 6.93 20.69 -42.57
N ARG A 567 7.45 21.53 -41.67
CA ARG A 567 8.83 21.44 -41.15
C ARG A 567 9.09 20.20 -40.27
N LEU A 568 8.06 19.53 -39.77
CA LEU A 568 8.17 18.37 -38.88
C LEU A 568 8.04 17.03 -39.62
N ARG A 569 7.64 17.04 -40.89
CA ARG A 569 7.53 15.85 -41.73
C ARG A 569 8.89 15.53 -42.35
N LYS A 570 9.33 14.28 -42.20
CA LYS A 570 10.43 13.70 -42.99
C LYS A 570 9.82 12.72 -43.99
N VAL A 571 10.07 12.92 -45.27
CA VAL A 571 9.70 11.95 -46.29
C VAL A 571 10.88 10.98 -46.45
N VAL A 572 10.64 9.69 -46.30
CA VAL A 572 11.63 8.63 -46.47
C VAL A 572 11.12 7.69 -47.55
N LEU A 573 11.95 7.41 -48.55
CA LEU A 573 11.67 6.41 -49.57
C LEU A 573 12.09 5.04 -49.05
N VAL A 574 11.13 4.11 -49.00
CA VAL A 574 11.38 2.71 -48.62
C VAL A 574 10.75 1.83 -49.70
N ASN A 575 11.57 1.05 -50.40
CA ASN A 575 11.15 0.13 -51.48
C ASN A 575 10.28 0.81 -52.56
N GLY A 576 10.70 1.98 -53.06
CA GLY A 576 9.98 2.72 -54.12
C GLY A 576 8.70 3.43 -53.66
N ARG A 577 8.31 3.31 -52.38
CA ARG A 577 7.13 3.98 -51.81
C ARG A 577 7.54 5.10 -50.88
N GLN A 578 6.87 6.24 -50.98
CA GLN A 578 7.11 7.38 -50.09
C GLN A 578 6.40 7.19 -48.76
N LEU A 579 7.17 7.18 -47.68
CA LEU A 579 6.70 7.14 -46.30
C LEU A 579 6.89 8.52 -45.67
N ILE A 580 5.79 9.17 -45.28
CA ILE A 580 5.85 10.38 -44.47
C ILE A 580 6.01 9.96 -43.01
N ILE A 581 7.17 10.24 -42.44
CA ILE A 581 7.47 10.05 -41.02
C ILE A 581 7.33 11.40 -40.31
N ASP A 582 6.37 11.48 -39.40
CA ASP A 582 6.28 12.52 -38.37
C ASP A 582 6.73 11.92 -37.03
N LYS A 583 7.08 12.77 -36.06
CA LYS A 583 7.50 12.34 -34.71
C LYS A 583 6.47 11.42 -34.01
N ASN A 584 5.20 11.48 -34.42
CA ASN A 584 4.09 10.76 -33.78
C ASN A 584 3.37 9.75 -34.70
N ARG A 585 3.68 9.69 -36.00
CA ARG A 585 2.95 8.86 -36.98
C ARG A 585 3.83 8.59 -38.21
N ALA A 586 3.71 7.39 -38.78
CA ALA A 586 4.23 7.08 -40.12
C ALA A 586 3.04 6.75 -41.01
N GLU A 587 2.91 7.43 -42.15
CA GLU A 587 1.87 7.18 -43.15
C GLU A 587 2.50 6.95 -44.52
N TRP A 588 2.07 5.90 -45.21
CA TRP A 588 2.38 5.69 -46.61
C TRP A 588 1.55 6.66 -47.45
N LEU A 589 2.19 7.39 -48.37
CA LEU A 589 1.46 8.11 -49.41
C LEU A 589 0.80 7.09 -50.34
N LYS A 590 -0.48 7.30 -50.67
CA LYS A 590 -1.12 6.56 -51.77
C LYS A 590 -0.35 6.85 -53.06
N GLU A 591 -0.24 5.83 -53.91
CA GLU A 591 0.40 5.90 -55.23
C GLU A 591 0.06 7.22 -55.91
N LEU A 592 1.09 8.00 -56.24
CA LEU A 592 0.96 9.01 -57.28
C LEU A 592 0.82 8.21 -58.58
N GLU A 593 -0.29 8.46 -59.27
CA GLU A 593 -0.81 7.80 -60.48
C GLU A 593 0.19 6.98 -61.31
#